data_AF-Q1AV09-F1
#
_entry.id   AF-Q1AV09-F1
#
_cell.length_a   1.000
_cell.length_b   1.000
_cell.length_c   1.000
_cell.angle_alpha   90.00
_cell.angle_beta   90.00
_cell.angle_gamma   90.00
#
_symmetry.space_group_name_H-M   'P 1'
#
loop_
_entity.id
_entity.type
_entity.pdbx_description
1 polymer ?
#
loop_
_entity_poly.entity_id
_entity_poly.type
_entity_poly.pdbx_seq_one_letter_code
_entity_poly.pdbx_strand_id
1 'polypeptide(L)'
;MRSMEILSGTKPLWLFAALLLGGGPLLGALSGSVGVAAVVFGIGAVLLGIGQFRASENRAGRYIGVVLVLGGVSTVVDAGIWMLSGAGI
;
A
#
# COMPACT_ATOMS: atom_id res chain seq x y z
N MET A 1 -27.78 6.34 -21.13
CA MET A 1 -26.61 5.41 -21.10
C MET A 1 -25.36 6.22 -20.76
N ARG A 2 -25.13 6.51 -19.47
CA ARG A 2 -23.93 7.20 -18.94
C ARG A 2 -23.66 6.67 -17.53
N SER A 3 -23.15 5.44 -17.42
CA SER A 3 -22.80 4.90 -16.09
C SER A 3 -21.83 3.72 -16.14
N MET A 4 -21.03 3.59 -17.20
CA MET A 4 -20.06 2.48 -17.31
C MET A 4 -18.59 2.93 -17.32
N GLU A 5 -18.30 4.21 -17.63
CA GLU A 5 -16.90 4.66 -17.78
C GLU A 5 -16.22 5.10 -16.47
N ILE A 6 -16.97 5.40 -15.40
CA ILE A 6 -16.37 5.90 -14.14
C ILE A 6 -15.92 4.75 -13.20
N LEU A 7 -16.38 3.52 -13.44
CA LEU A 7 -16.06 2.35 -12.60
C LEU A 7 -14.81 1.57 -13.06
N SER A 8 -14.23 1.92 -14.20
CA SER A 8 -13.10 1.17 -14.79
C SER A 8 -11.74 1.60 -14.23
N GLY A 9 -11.57 2.85 -13.79
CA GLY A 9 -10.28 3.35 -13.31
C GLY A 9 -9.93 2.94 -11.86
N THR A 10 -10.93 2.78 -11.00
CA THR A 10 -10.69 2.56 -9.55
C THR A 10 -10.48 1.08 -9.22
N LYS A 11 -11.24 0.16 -9.83
CA LYS A 11 -11.12 -1.29 -9.60
C LYS A 11 -9.72 -1.89 -9.85
N PRO A 12 -9.00 -1.55 -10.95
CA PRO A 12 -7.65 -2.06 -11.15
C PRO A 12 -6.68 -1.54 -10.10
N LEU A 13 -6.80 -0.26 -9.67
CA LEU A 13 -5.92 0.32 -8.66
C LEU A 13 -6.00 -0.42 -7.32
N TRP A 14 -7.20 -0.83 -6.92
CA TRP A 14 -7.40 -1.63 -5.70
C TRP A 14 -6.78 -3.02 -5.79
N LEU A 15 -6.92 -3.69 -6.95
CA LEU A 15 -6.26 -4.97 -7.22
C LEU A 15 -4.75 -4.82 -7.16
N PHE A 16 -4.19 -3.80 -7.82
CA PHE A 16 -2.76 -3.49 -7.76
C PHE A 16 -2.30 -3.20 -6.33
N ALA A 17 -3.07 -2.44 -5.56
CA ALA A 17 -2.72 -2.12 -4.18
C ALA A 17 -2.76 -3.36 -3.27
N ALA A 18 -3.72 -4.26 -3.46
CA ALA A 18 -3.77 -5.56 -2.78
C ALA A 18 -2.60 -6.47 -3.19
N LEU A 19 -2.23 -6.47 -4.48
CA LEU A 19 -1.05 -7.16 -4.98
C LEU A 19 0.25 -6.59 -4.43
N LEU A 20 0.36 -5.28 -4.23
CA LEU A 20 1.52 -4.65 -3.59
C LEU A 20 1.60 -5.01 -2.11
N LEU A 21 0.46 -5.01 -1.41
CA LEU A 21 0.39 -5.38 -0.01
C LEU A 21 0.75 -6.86 0.20
N GLY A 22 0.16 -7.76 -0.58
CA GLY A 22 0.44 -9.21 -0.47
C GLY A 22 1.74 -9.66 -1.16
N GLY A 23 2.12 -8.98 -2.24
CA GLY A 23 3.28 -9.31 -3.07
C GLY A 23 4.57 -8.62 -2.67
N GLY A 24 4.52 -7.61 -1.80
CA GLY A 24 5.71 -6.98 -1.21
C GLY A 24 6.66 -8.01 -0.56
N PRO A 25 6.17 -8.89 0.34
CA PRO A 25 6.97 -9.97 0.91
C PRO A 25 7.59 -10.91 -0.14
N LEU A 26 6.84 -11.26 -1.20
CA LEU A 26 7.37 -12.09 -2.30
C LEU A 26 8.47 -11.36 -3.07
N LEU A 27 8.30 -10.08 -3.38
CA LEU A 27 9.29 -9.29 -4.10
C LEU A 27 10.55 -9.06 -3.26
N GLY A 28 10.42 -8.86 -1.95
CA GLY A 28 11.58 -8.79 -1.06
C GLY A 28 12.32 -10.12 -0.95
N ALA A 29 11.60 -11.25 -0.91
CA ALA A 29 12.22 -12.57 -0.91
C ALA A 29 12.99 -12.85 -2.22
N LEU A 30 12.42 -12.49 -3.37
CA LEU A 30 13.07 -12.60 -4.68
C LEU A 30 14.27 -11.65 -4.83
N SER A 31 14.17 -10.45 -4.27
CA SER A 31 15.24 -9.45 -4.28
C SER A 31 16.31 -9.70 -3.23
N GLY A 32 16.09 -10.63 -2.29
CA GLY A 32 16.96 -10.84 -1.13
C GLY A 32 17.07 -9.63 -0.19
N SER A 33 16.11 -8.69 -0.22
CA SER A 33 16.15 -7.47 0.60
C SER A 33 14.84 -7.25 1.33
N VAL A 34 14.93 -7.26 2.66
CA VAL A 34 13.81 -6.95 3.56
C VAL A 34 13.34 -5.51 3.36
N GLY A 35 14.27 -4.58 3.06
CA GLY A 35 13.95 -3.19 2.76
C GLY A 35 13.07 -3.04 1.51
N VAL A 36 13.38 -3.77 0.44
CA VAL A 36 12.55 -3.78 -0.78
C VAL A 36 11.16 -4.33 -0.47
N ALA A 37 11.06 -5.41 0.31
CA ALA A 37 9.77 -5.96 0.75
C ALA A 37 8.92 -4.93 1.49
N ALA A 38 9.53 -4.23 2.45
CA ALA A 38 8.87 -3.25 3.30
C ALA A 38 8.40 -2.03 2.51
N VAL A 39 9.20 -1.53 1.57
CA VAL A 39 8.80 -0.42 0.69
C VAL A 39 7.59 -0.80 -0.17
N VAL A 40 7.63 -1.96 -0.82
CA VAL A 40 6.53 -2.40 -1.70
C VAL A 40 5.25 -2.66 -0.89
N PHE A 41 5.37 -3.31 0.26
CA PHE A 41 4.27 -3.51 1.20
C PHE A 41 3.66 -2.17 1.64
N GLY A 42 4.50 -1.22 2.07
CA GLY A 42 4.08 0.09 2.55
C GLY A 42 3.35 0.91 1.47
N ILE A 43 3.83 0.87 0.23
CA ILE A 43 3.14 1.49 -0.91
C ILE A 43 1.75 0.87 -1.13
N GLY A 44 1.64 -0.45 -1.06
CA GLY A 44 0.36 -1.16 -1.14
C GLY A 44 -0.61 -0.74 -0.03
N ALA A 45 -0.12 -0.63 1.21
CA ALA A 45 -0.90 -0.18 2.36
C ALA A 45 -1.43 1.26 2.19
N VAL A 46 -0.60 2.19 1.69
CA VAL A 46 -1.02 3.57 1.43
C VAL A 46 -2.10 3.64 0.37
N LEU A 47 -1.93 2.94 -0.76
CA LEU A 47 -2.89 2.95 -1.85
C LEU A 47 -4.24 2.36 -1.44
N LEU A 48 -4.23 1.24 -0.69
CA LEU A 48 -5.44 0.66 -0.11
C LEU A 48 -6.07 1.58 0.93
N GLY A 49 -5.26 2.22 1.77
CA GLY A 49 -5.75 3.14 2.79
C GLY A 49 -6.46 4.37 2.21
N ILE A 50 -5.89 4.98 1.16
CA ILE A 50 -6.53 6.08 0.42
C ILE A 50 -7.84 5.61 -0.22
N GLY A 51 -7.81 4.43 -0.84
CA GLY A 51 -9.00 3.80 -1.41
C GLY A 51 -10.10 3.64 -0.37
N GLN A 52 -9.78 3.03 0.77
CA GLN A 52 -10.71 2.76 1.87
C GLN A 52 -11.24 4.05 2.51
N PHE A 53 -10.39 5.06 2.66
CA PHE A 53 -10.79 6.37 3.17
C PHE A 53 -11.82 7.06 2.25
N ARG A 54 -11.62 6.95 0.92
CA ARG A 54 -12.53 7.54 -0.08
C ARG A 54 -13.80 6.73 -0.28
N ALA A 55 -13.72 5.41 -0.25
CA ALA A 55 -14.85 4.52 -0.51
C ALA A 55 -15.74 4.33 0.72
N SER A 56 -15.23 4.55 1.94
CA SER A 56 -16.01 4.29 3.15
C SER A 56 -16.98 5.41 3.48
N GLU A 57 -18.25 5.04 3.53
CA GLU A 57 -19.36 5.88 3.97
C GLU A 57 -19.43 6.02 5.50
N ASN A 58 -18.85 5.05 6.22
CA ASN A 58 -18.92 4.97 7.68
C ASN A 58 -17.61 5.43 8.35
N ARG A 59 -17.69 6.06 9.54
CA ARG A 59 -16.50 6.60 10.22
C ARG A 59 -15.44 5.54 10.48
N ALA A 60 -15.86 4.33 10.90
CA ALA A 60 -14.95 3.23 11.19
C ALA A 60 -14.10 2.81 9.97
N GLY A 61 -14.71 2.72 8.78
CA GLY A 61 -13.95 2.37 7.58
C GLY A 61 -13.01 3.49 7.14
N ARG A 62 -13.36 4.76 7.38
CA ARG A 62 -12.42 5.87 7.20
C ARG A 62 -11.23 5.78 8.15
N TYR A 63 -11.43 5.42 9.41
CA TYR A 63 -10.33 5.20 10.36
C TYR A 63 -9.40 4.07 9.91
N ILE A 64 -9.94 2.95 9.41
CA ILE A 64 -9.12 1.87 8.83
C ILE A 64 -8.27 2.41 7.68
N GLY A 65 -8.86 3.22 6.79
CA GLY A 65 -8.13 3.87 5.72
C GLY A 65 -6.99 4.77 6.21
N VAL A 66 -7.25 5.59 7.23
CA VAL A 66 -6.23 6.46 7.84
C VAL A 66 -5.09 5.65 8.48
N VAL A 67 -5.41 4.60 9.23
CA VAL A 67 -4.41 3.73 9.86
C VAL A 67 -3.54 3.04 8.82
N LEU A 68 -4.15 2.56 7.72
CA LEU A 68 -3.43 1.98 6.59
C LEU A 68 -2.47 2.98 5.93
N VAL A 69 -2.90 4.23 5.73
CA VAL A 69 -2.03 5.28 5.17
C VAL A 69 -0.88 5.59 6.12
N LEU A 70 -1.16 5.85 7.39
CA LEU A 70 -0.13 6.22 8.37
C LEU A 70 0.86 5.07 8.60
N GLY A 71 0.35 3.84 8.69
CA GLY A 71 1.17 2.63 8.83
C GLY A 71 2.04 2.42 7.59
N GLY A 72 1.46 2.48 6.41
CA GLY A 72 2.20 2.31 5.15
C GLY A 72 3.30 3.36 4.96
N VAL A 73 3.01 4.64 5.22
CA VAL A 73 4.01 5.72 5.16
C VAL A 73 5.13 5.47 6.17
N SER A 74 4.79 5.10 7.42
CA SER A 74 5.79 4.82 8.45
C SER A 74 6.70 3.65 8.05
N THR A 75 6.14 2.57 7.49
CA THR A 75 6.93 1.43 6.99
C THR A 75 7.88 1.84 5.88
N VAL A 76 7.44 2.66 4.91
CA VAL A 76 8.31 3.13 3.82
C VAL A 76 9.44 4.00 4.36
N VAL A 77 9.16 4.89 5.29
CA VAL A 77 10.18 5.77 5.90
C VAL A 77 11.19 4.95 6.71
N ASP A 78 10.73 4.04 7.55
CA ASP A 78 11.59 3.16 8.35
C ASP A 78 12.48 2.28 7.45
N ALA A 79 11.90 1.65 6.43
CA ALA A 79 12.65 0.87 5.46
C ALA A 79 13.69 1.73 4.71
N GLY A 80 13.31 2.96 4.33
CA GLY A 80 14.22 3.92 3.69
C GLY A 80 15.39 4.27 4.60
N ILE A 81 15.15 4.52 5.89
CA ILE A 81 16.20 4.80 6.88
C ILE A 81 17.13 3.59 7.02
N TRP A 82 16.58 2.38 7.14
CA TRP A 82 17.35 1.15 7.24
C TRP A 82 18.23 0.90 6.01
N MET A 83 17.69 1.09 4.81
CA MET A 83 18.40 0.93 3.55
C MET A 83 19.53 1.98 3.40
N LEU A 84 19.25 3.24 3.72
CA LEU A 84 20.25 4.32 3.68
C LEU A 84 21.35 4.14 4.73
N SER A 85 21.03 3.51 5.87
CA SER A 85 21.99 3.20 6.93
C SER A 85 22.84 1.95 6.63
N GLY A 86 22.58 1.25 5.52
CA GLY A 86 23.30 0.01 5.15
C GLY A 86 22.89 -1.22 5.96
N ALA A 87 21.86 -1.13 6.80
CA ALA A 87 21.34 -2.23 7.61
C ALA A 87 20.28 -3.09 6.86
N GLY A 88 19.90 -2.69 5.65
CA GLY A 88 18.79 -3.27 4.87
C GLY A 88 19.15 -4.36 3.85
N ILE A 89 20.35 -4.94 3.94
CA ILE A 89 20.84 -6.08 3.14
C ILE A 89 20.89 -7.34 3.99
#